data_AF-A0A7W1JV51-F1
#
_entry.id   AF-A0A7W1JV51-F1
#
_cell.length_a   1.000
_cell.length_b   1.000
_cell.length_c   1.000
_cell.angle_alpha   90.00
_cell.angle_beta   90.00
_cell.angle_gamma   90.00
#
_symmetry.space_group_name_H-M   'P 1'
#
loop_
_entity.id
_entity.type
_entity.pdbx_description
1 polymer ?
#
loop_
_entity_poly.entity_id
_entity_poly.type
_entity_poly.pdbx_seq_one_letter_code
_entity_poly.pdbx_strand_id
1 'polypeptide(L)'
;MGRSRRLWLALGTIYVVWGSTYLAIRVAVETLPPFLMAATRFLAAGALLFVWAIRRGDVGEDHVGRAQWTSAALIGGLLLLGGNGGVVWAAQRVATSVSSLLIATVPIWMA
;
A
#
# COMPACT_ATOMS: atom_id res chain seq x y z
N MET A 1 -14.99 -17.83 -17.56
CA MET A 1 -13.62 -17.31 -17.83
C MET A 1 -12.61 -18.33 -17.33
N GLY A 2 -11.72 -18.83 -18.20
CA GLY A 2 -10.70 -19.80 -17.77
C GLY A 2 -9.76 -19.23 -16.70
N ARG A 3 -9.30 -20.07 -15.78
CA ARG A 3 -8.42 -19.70 -14.65
C ARG A 3 -7.17 -18.94 -15.10
N SER A 4 -6.62 -19.29 -16.27
CA SER A 4 -5.50 -18.58 -16.91
C SER A 4 -5.83 -17.14 -17.32
N ARG A 5 -7.02 -16.87 -17.89
CA ARG A 5 -7.43 -15.49 -18.27
C ARG A 5 -7.57 -14.59 -17.05
N ARG A 6 -8.12 -15.11 -15.95
CA ARG A 6 -8.23 -14.35 -14.68
C ARG A 6 -6.85 -14.00 -14.10
N LEU A 7 -5.90 -14.92 -14.19
CA LEU A 7 -4.51 -14.69 -13.76
C LEU A 7 -3.87 -13.54 -14.56
N TRP A 8 -3.97 -13.57 -15.88
CA TRP A 8 -3.40 -12.52 -16.74
C TRP A 8 -4.02 -11.15 -16.49
N LEU A 9 -5.34 -11.10 -16.29
CA LEU A 9 -6.02 -9.85 -15.93
C LEU A 9 -5.57 -9.31 -14.57
N ALA A 10 -5.42 -10.18 -13.57
CA ALA A 10 -4.91 -9.77 -12.26
C ALA A 10 -3.47 -9.24 -12.35
N LEU A 11 -2.59 -9.94 -13.06
CA LEU A 11 -1.21 -9.48 -13.29
C LEU A 11 -1.15 -8.15 -14.03
N GLY A 12 -1.91 -8.00 -15.11
CA GLY A 12 -1.97 -6.74 -15.86
C GLY A 12 -2.47 -5.59 -14.99
N THR A 13 -3.48 -5.84 -14.15
CA THR A 13 -4.00 -4.84 -13.20
C THR A 13 -2.93 -4.43 -12.20
N ILE A 14 -2.24 -5.38 -11.58
CA ILE A 14 -1.17 -5.08 -10.62
C ILE A 14 -0.06 -4.29 -11.30
N TYR A 15 0.38 -4.67 -12.50
CA TYR A 15 1.47 -3.99 -13.20
C TYR A 15 1.12 -2.53 -13.54
N VAL A 16 -0.09 -2.28 -14.01
CA VAL A 16 -0.54 -0.93 -14.34
C VAL A 16 -0.75 -0.10 -13.07
N VAL A 17 -1.47 -0.62 -12.08
CA VAL A 17 -1.82 0.12 -10.86
C VAL A 17 -0.58 0.37 -10.00
N TRP A 18 0.25 -0.64 -9.74
CA TRP A 18 1.45 -0.47 -8.92
C TRP A 18 2.54 0.30 -9.67
N GLY A 19 2.73 0.07 -10.97
CA GLY A 19 3.68 0.85 -11.77
C GLY A 19 3.35 2.34 -11.80
N SER A 20 2.08 2.69 -12.05
CA SER A 20 1.62 4.08 -12.06
C SER A 20 1.66 4.75 -10.68
N THR A 21 1.62 3.97 -9.59
CA THR A 21 1.70 4.50 -8.23
C THR A 21 3.01 5.26 -7.97
N TYR A 22 4.15 4.78 -8.48
CA TYR A 22 5.43 5.49 -8.31
C TYR A 22 5.44 6.84 -9.03
N LEU A 23 4.84 6.89 -10.22
CA LEU A 23 4.67 8.13 -10.96
C LEU A 23 3.74 9.09 -10.22
N ALA A 24 2.59 8.62 -9.75
CA ALA A 24 1.64 9.42 -8.98
C ALA A 24 2.26 9.97 -7.69
N ILE A 25 3.07 9.17 -6.98
CA ILE A 25 3.82 9.61 -5.79
C ILE A 25 4.76 10.75 -6.17
N ARG A 26 5.56 10.60 -7.24
CA ARG A 26 6.50 11.63 -7.68
C ARG A 26 5.81 12.95 -7.97
N VAL A 27 4.69 12.92 -8.69
CA VAL A 27 3.90 14.11 -9.00
C VAL A 27 3.28 14.71 -7.73
N ALA A 28 2.74 13.89 -6.83
CA ALA A 28 2.08 14.38 -5.63
C ALA A 28 3.06 15.06 -4.65
N VAL A 29 4.30 14.55 -4.54
CA VAL A 29 5.32 15.15 -3.65
C VAL A 29 5.90 16.47 -4.16
N GLU A 30 5.57 16.90 -5.39
CA GLU A 30 5.92 18.24 -5.89
C GLU A 30 5.08 19.33 -5.21
N THR A 31 3.89 18.98 -4.71
CA THR A 31 2.93 19.94 -4.12
C THR A 31 2.61 19.65 -2.66
N LEU A 32 2.71 18.40 -2.21
CA LEU A 32 2.42 17.97 -0.86
C LEU A 32 3.67 17.43 -0.16
N PRO A 33 3.85 17.66 1.15
CA PRO A 33 4.86 16.97 1.93
C PRO A 33 4.73 15.45 1.78
N PRO A 34 5.83 14.71 1.56
CA PRO A 34 5.82 13.28 1.21
C PRO A 34 5.03 12.42 2.20
N PHE A 35 5.32 12.57 3.49
CA PHE A 35 4.66 11.79 4.52
C PHE A 35 3.20 12.18 4.74
N LEU A 36 2.83 13.44 4.47
CA LEU A 36 1.44 13.89 4.54
C LEU A 36 0.60 13.28 3.41
N MET A 37 1.13 13.26 2.19
CA MET A 37 0.52 12.58 1.06
C MET A 37 0.36 11.08 1.32
N ALA A 38 1.40 10.43 1.82
CA ALA A 38 1.34 9.01 2.16
C ALA A 38 0.32 8.73 3.27
N ALA A 39 0.36 9.50 4.36
CA ALA A 39 -0.54 9.35 5.50
C ALA A 39 -2.01 9.53 5.10
N THR A 40 -2.33 10.58 4.34
CA THR A 40 -3.70 10.84 3.87
C THR A 40 -4.20 9.69 2.99
N ARG A 41 -3.38 9.21 2.05
CA ARG A 41 -3.73 8.05 1.20
C ARG A 41 -4.05 6.80 2.01
N PHE A 42 -3.18 6.46 2.97
CA PHE A 42 -3.33 5.23 3.75
C PHE A 42 -4.40 5.32 4.83
N LEU A 43 -4.60 6.49 5.44
CA LEU A 43 -5.70 6.73 6.37
C LEU A 43 -7.05 6.66 5.65
N ALA A 44 -7.17 7.26 4.46
CA ALA A 44 -8.39 7.16 3.67
C ALA A 44 -8.71 5.70 3.28
N ALA A 45 -7.72 4.97 2.76
CA ALA A 45 -7.90 3.56 2.41
C ALA A 45 -8.23 2.69 3.63
N GLY A 46 -7.49 2.87 4.73
CA GLY A 46 -7.71 2.15 5.98
C GLY A 46 -9.08 2.43 6.58
N ALA A 47 -9.52 3.68 6.61
CA ALA A 47 -10.85 4.06 7.09
C ALA A 47 -11.97 3.46 6.23
N LEU A 48 -11.83 3.49 4.91
CA LEU A 48 -12.80 2.88 3.99
C LEU A 48 -12.91 1.36 4.22
N LEU A 49 -11.77 0.68 4.31
CA LEU A 49 -11.73 -0.77 4.58
C LEU A 49 -12.28 -1.11 5.97
N PHE A 50 -11.95 -0.31 6.98
CA PHE A 50 -12.45 -0.50 8.34
C PHE A 50 -13.97 -0.34 8.43
N VAL A 51 -14.52 0.72 7.82
CA VAL A 51 -15.97 0.94 7.73
C VAL A 51 -16.65 -0.21 6.96
N TRP A 52 -16.04 -0.65 5.87
CA TRP A 52 -16.56 -1.77 5.09
C TRP A 52 -16.55 -3.09 5.87
N ALA A 53 -15.49 -3.37 6.62
CA ALA A 53 -15.37 -4.57 7.46
C ALA A 53 -16.44 -4.59 8.57
N ILE A 54 -16.62 -3.47 9.28
CA ILE A 54 -17.67 -3.34 10.32
C ILE A 54 -19.05 -3.58 9.74
N ARG A 55 -19.34 -3.04 8.56
CA ARG A 55 -20.65 -3.19 7.91
C ARG A 55 -20.95 -4.60 7.42
N ARG A 56 -19.93 -5.46 7.23
CA ARG A 56 -20.12 -6.85 6.81
C ARG A 56 -20.44 -7.82 7.94
N GLY A 57 -20.39 -7.36 9.20
CA GLY A 57 -20.84 -8.15 10.35
C GLY A 57 -19.77 -9.02 11.01
N ASP A 58 -18.57 -9.16 10.41
CA ASP A 58 -17.46 -9.95 10.99
C ASP A 58 -16.97 -9.38 12.35
N VAL A 59 -17.32 -8.13 12.67
CA VAL A 59 -16.84 -7.43 13.88
C VAL A 59 -17.68 -7.77 15.13
N GLY A 60 -18.82 -8.46 14.97
CA GLY A 60 -19.66 -8.90 16.08
C GLY A 60 -19.01 -9.98 16.96
N GLU A 61 -18.12 -10.80 16.37
CA GLU A 61 -17.35 -11.84 17.08
C GLU A 61 -15.85 -11.47 17.23
N ASP A 62 -15.30 -10.67 16.30
CA ASP A 62 -13.94 -10.11 16.38
C ASP A 62 -13.93 -8.80 17.21
N HIS A 63 -13.93 -8.93 18.53
CA HIS A 63 -13.67 -7.79 19.40
C HIS A 63 -12.24 -7.28 19.14
N VAL A 64 -12.10 -6.10 18.52
CA VAL A 64 -10.80 -5.47 18.30
C VAL A 64 -10.23 -4.99 19.65
N GLY A 65 -9.60 -5.91 20.37
CA GLY A 65 -9.00 -5.67 21.67
C GLY A 65 -7.75 -4.78 21.59
N ARG A 66 -7.25 -4.35 22.75
CA ARG A 66 -6.02 -3.54 22.85
C ARG A 66 -4.82 -4.22 22.19
N ALA A 67 -4.73 -5.55 22.28
CA ALA A 67 -3.68 -6.32 21.64
C ALA A 67 -3.74 -6.21 20.11
N GLN A 68 -4.93 -6.34 19.51
CA GLN A 68 -5.16 -6.22 18.07
C GLN A 68 -4.85 -4.81 17.56
N TRP A 69 -5.28 -3.77 18.30
CA TRP A 69 -4.93 -2.38 17.97
C TRP A 69 -3.42 -2.14 18.02
N THR A 70 -2.73 -2.69 19.02
CA THR A 70 -1.28 -2.54 19.18
C THR A 70 -0.54 -3.27 18.05
N SER A 71 -0.92 -4.52 17.76
CA SER A 71 -0.35 -5.29 16.65
C SER A 71 -0.61 -4.61 15.30
N ALA A 72 -1.82 -4.10 15.07
CA ALA A 72 -2.16 -3.38 13.84
C ALA A 72 -1.35 -2.07 13.70
N ALA A 73 -1.19 -1.32 14.79
CA ALA A 73 -0.37 -0.10 14.79
C ALA A 73 1.11 -0.41 14.56
N LEU A 74 1.63 -1.47 15.16
CA LEU A 74 3.03 -1.88 15.02
C LEU A 74 3.32 -2.40 13.60
N ILE A 75 2.56 -3.39 13.14
CA ILE A 75 2.74 -4.01 11.82
C ILE A 75 2.43 -3.00 10.72
N GLY A 76 1.29 -2.30 10.83
CA GLY A 76 0.91 -1.25 9.91
C GLY A 76 1.94 -0.12 9.89
N GLY A 77 2.41 0.32 11.05
CA GLY A 77 3.47 1.33 11.18
C GLY A 77 4.77 0.90 10.49
N LEU A 78 5.26 -0.31 10.75
CA LEU A 78 6.49 -0.83 10.14
C LEU A 78 6.36 -0.98 8.62
N LEU A 79 5.25 -1.52 8.13
CA LEU A 79 5.00 -1.69 6.69
C LEU A 79 4.82 -0.34 5.97
N LEU A 80 4.12 0.60 6.60
CA LEU A 80 3.83 1.91 6.02
C LEU A 80 5.02 2.87 6.11
N LEU A 81 5.75 2.92 7.22
CA LEU A 81 6.91 3.79 7.39
C LEU A 81 8.16 3.20 6.76
N GLY A 82 8.44 1.93 7.03
CA GLY A 82 9.61 1.24 6.47
C GLY A 82 9.45 0.97 4.98
N GLY A 83 8.37 0.29 4.60
CA GLY A 83 8.11 -0.07 3.20
C GLY A 83 7.72 1.13 2.34
N ASN A 84 6.48 1.60 2.47
CA ASN A 84 5.98 2.67 1.61
C ASN A 84 6.61 4.05 1.92
N GLY A 85 6.89 4.35 3.18
CA GLY A 85 7.49 5.61 3.61
C GLY A 85 8.91 5.74 3.08
N GLY A 86 9.68 4.64 3.11
CA GLY A 86 10.99 4.56 2.46
C GLY A 86 10.92 4.83 0.96
N VAL A 87 9.93 4.25 0.25
CA VAL A 87 9.68 4.52 -1.18
C VAL A 87 9.36 5.99 -1.43
N VAL A 88 8.43 6.57 -0.66
CA VAL A 88 8.00 7.96 -0.85
C VAL A 88 9.15 8.94 -0.56
N TRP A 89 9.98 8.64 0.45
CA TRP A 89 11.18 9.41 0.74
C TRP A 89 12.24 9.28 -0.38
N ALA A 90 12.48 8.06 -0.86
CA ALA A 90 13.40 7.82 -1.97
C ALA A 90 12.93 8.47 -3.28
N ALA A 91 11.63 8.51 -3.54
CA ALA A 91 11.03 9.10 -4.74
C ALA A 91 11.33 10.60 -4.88
N GLN A 92 11.74 11.29 -3.80
CA GLN A 92 12.18 12.68 -3.87
C GLN A 92 13.54 12.83 -4.59
N ARG A 93 14.39 11.79 -4.55
CA ARG A 93 15.77 11.81 -5.04
C ARG A 93 16.03 10.87 -6.21
N VAL A 94 15.18 9.85 -6.37
CA VAL A 94 15.35 8.76 -7.32
C VAL A 94 14.29 8.84 -8.42
N ALA A 95 14.66 8.51 -9.66
CA ALA A 95 13.73 8.42 -10.78
C ALA A 95 12.69 7.32 -10.54
N THR A 96 11.45 7.55 -10.97
CA THR A 96 10.31 6.63 -10.77
C THR A 96 10.56 5.25 -11.39
N SER A 97 11.27 5.19 -12.51
CA SER A 97 11.70 3.95 -13.16
C SER A 97 12.60 3.12 -12.25
N VAL A 98 13.60 3.73 -11.64
CA VAL A 98 14.53 3.05 -10.72
C VAL A 98 13.80 2.56 -9.48
N SER A 99 12.92 3.39 -8.88
CA SER A 99 12.10 2.97 -7.74
C SER A 99 11.20 1.77 -8.08
N SER A 100 10.55 1.79 -9.25
CA SER A 100 9.70 0.67 -9.69
C SER A 100 10.48 -0.62 -9.93
N LEU A 101 11.69 -0.53 -10.51
CA LEU A 101 12.53 -1.68 -10.78
C LEU A 101 13.04 -2.32 -9.49
N LEU A 102 13.47 -1.51 -8.52
CA LEU A 102 13.91 -2.01 -7.22
C LEU A 102 12.77 -2.71 -6.48
N ILE A 103 11.56 -2.15 -6.47
CA ILE A 103 10.42 -2.80 -5.80
C ILE A 103 9.95 -4.05 -6.53
N ALA A 104 10.13 -4.15 -7.85
CA ALA A 104 9.87 -5.38 -8.59
C ALA A 104 10.73 -6.57 -8.10
N THR A 105 11.82 -6.32 -7.36
CA THR A 105 12.64 -7.37 -6.72
C THR A 105 12.09 -7.88 -5.39
N VAL A 106 11.11 -7.21 -4.77
CA VAL A 106 10.54 -7.60 -3.46
C VAL A 106 10.11 -9.08 -3.41
N PRO A 107 9.47 -9.68 -4.44
CA PRO A 107 9.13 -11.10 -4.42
C PRO A 107 10.32 -12.04 -4.23
N ILE A 108 11.53 -11.65 -4.65
CA ILE A 108 12.76 -12.44 -4.46
C ILE A 108 13.11 -12.55 -2.98
N TRP A 109 12.86 -11.48 -2.21
CA TRP A 109 13.15 -11.42 -0.77
C TRP A 109 12.09 -12.10 0.10
N MET A 110 10.94 -12.47 -0.46
CA MET A 110 9.85 -13.15 0.25
C MET A 110 9.83 -14.68 0.04
N ALA A 111 10.74 -15.21 -0.78
CA ALA A 111 10.91 -16.64 -1.02
C ALA A 111 11.82 -17.28 0.05
#